data_AF-A0A815HSU2-F1
#
_entry.id   AF-A0A815HSU2-F1
#
_cell.length_a   1.000
_cell.length_b   1.000
_cell.length_c   1.000
_cell.angle_alpha   90.00
_cell.angle_beta   90.00
_cell.angle_gamma   90.00
#
_symmetry.space_group_name_H-M   'P 1'
#
loop_
_entity.id
_entity.type
_entity.pdbx_description
1 polymer ?
#
loop_
_entity_poly.entity_id
_entity_poly.type
_entity_poly.pdbx_seq_one_letter_code
_entity_poly.pdbx_strand_id
1 'polypeptide(L)'
;IFPEYLPTVGGRCDADAPSQAIFEKFTSWRNTKGFEAVMSNVIQVKNAVVFDNIDMGIAYLTAISHRDTDLPNLRQTFYNINKGASVIDSVIVGDSGLADAPVVPWRGGLIVVWDRGLRVRNVSFFNFQDPQTQAIHQPVKAGRCVLLCGGWTTKFSQISFVNVTNRALFRWPYDGFYLDEDGTLGGVPNATIWGSDSLWNESSACVPANGFLNGILCPASLVYTTSSTIMAIQSSTPLSGLTSNNGDWYYDNVTRIFSYIVKNPSNNATPIDVVLPLSVIKCRYPNCQYPFSPGLQLPATARPPNALYWSNDSHWSFATQGYGGYGAVKPGDNTDIYIPQGVWLVVDYSLPRILSLRIDGVLEFEQGMNNVLYVNSIFINGGQMIVGWPNNPLNASVDIIITGNASTIIDLPNGAGSMGAKVIGVFGGLDLHGIPHNVTWTRVAYTTSVGQNAIFLTEPVDWKAGDEIIITTTDSNIEHTERHQIASVSSGGTTIMTINPLAYTHISMRNLLPNGQVFNVSAAVGLLSRSIRVIDQSPVTDLFGFRVLVSDYATDIWNPVTNESISTYYKGYARLSNAQFIGFGQFFDAPDEDKREGIHLYNLGDCNASRPTYIDSCSFDRGSFSEQV
;
A
#
# COMPACT_ATOMS: atom_id res chain seq x y z
N ILE A 1 -17.74 1.88 -7.70
CA ILE A 1 -16.64 1.93 -8.70
C ILE A 1 -15.38 1.40 -8.03
N PHE A 2 -14.55 0.57 -8.69
CA PHE A 2 -13.37 -0.04 -8.02
C PHE A 2 -12.13 0.84 -8.29
N PRO A 3 -11.36 1.25 -7.27
CA PRO A 3 -10.12 2.02 -7.48
C PRO A 3 -9.10 1.20 -8.26
N GLU A 4 -8.41 1.84 -9.21
CA GLU A 4 -7.30 1.22 -9.95
C GLU A 4 -6.04 1.21 -9.07
N TYR A 5 -5.33 0.08 -9.06
CA TYR A 5 -4.04 -0.05 -8.37
C TYR A 5 -2.92 -0.31 -9.38
N LEU A 6 -2.25 0.76 -9.77
CA LEU A 6 -1.24 0.77 -10.83
C LEU A 6 0.12 1.08 -10.20
N PRO A 7 0.81 0.07 -9.62
CA PRO A 7 2.15 0.29 -9.08
C PRO A 7 3.08 0.69 -10.22
N THR A 8 3.62 1.90 -10.13
CA THR A 8 4.55 2.48 -11.11
C THR A 8 5.77 3.01 -10.38
N VAL A 9 6.92 3.07 -11.07
CA VAL A 9 8.15 3.62 -10.49
C VAL A 9 7.96 5.10 -10.13
N GLY A 10 7.26 5.87 -10.97
CA GLY A 10 7.07 7.32 -10.78
C GLY A 10 5.98 7.71 -9.77
N GLY A 11 5.10 6.79 -9.36
CA GLY A 11 4.05 7.05 -8.36
C GLY A 11 2.98 8.08 -8.79
N ARG A 12 2.87 8.37 -10.10
CA ARG A 12 1.91 9.32 -10.68
C ARG A 12 0.96 8.61 -11.65
N CYS A 13 -0.21 9.19 -11.87
CA CYS A 13 -1.23 8.65 -12.78
C CYS A 13 -0.78 8.59 -14.25
N ASP A 14 0.23 9.38 -14.65
CA ASP A 14 0.81 9.43 -15.99
C ASP A 14 2.09 8.60 -16.13
N ALA A 15 2.59 7.99 -15.04
CA ALA A 15 3.77 7.15 -15.08
C ALA A 15 3.44 5.78 -15.68
N ASP A 16 4.21 5.33 -16.66
CA ASP A 16 3.95 4.10 -17.42
C ASP A 16 4.95 2.96 -17.11
N ALA A 17 6.04 3.26 -16.38
CA ALA A 17 7.03 2.28 -15.96
C ALA A 17 6.45 1.42 -14.81
N PRO A 18 6.11 0.14 -15.04
CA PRO A 18 5.48 -0.69 -14.03
C PRO A 18 6.46 -0.98 -12.87
N SER A 19 5.95 -0.89 -11.66
CA SER A 19 6.61 -1.37 -10.44
C SER A 19 5.90 -2.64 -9.97
N GLN A 20 6.64 -3.56 -9.37
CA GLN A 20 6.07 -4.81 -8.87
C GLN A 20 5.57 -4.62 -7.44
N ALA A 21 4.28 -4.90 -7.22
CA ALA A 21 3.71 -5.04 -5.88
C ALA A 21 3.65 -6.53 -5.50
N ILE A 22 4.23 -6.91 -4.37
CA ILE A 22 4.28 -8.30 -3.90
C ILE A 22 3.43 -8.45 -2.63
N PHE A 23 2.40 -9.27 -2.72
CA PHE A 23 1.61 -9.76 -1.58
C PHE A 23 2.13 -11.15 -1.21
N GLU A 24 2.97 -11.21 -0.18
CA GLU A 24 3.65 -12.44 0.23
C GLU A 24 3.15 -12.96 1.60
N LYS A 25 2.98 -14.28 1.73
CA LYS A 25 2.66 -14.98 2.99
C LYS A 25 1.32 -14.57 3.64
N PHE A 26 0.33 -14.15 2.87
CA PHE A 26 -0.99 -13.86 3.42
C PHE A 26 -1.86 -15.12 3.49
N THR A 27 -2.85 -15.09 4.38
CA THR A 27 -3.87 -16.14 4.50
C THR A 27 -5.25 -15.52 4.35
N SER A 28 -6.13 -16.17 3.60
CA SER A 28 -7.53 -15.78 3.48
C SER A 28 -8.43 -16.97 3.79
N TRP A 29 -9.37 -16.77 4.72
CA TRP A 29 -10.22 -17.83 5.28
C TRP A 29 -11.64 -17.32 5.52
N ARG A 30 -12.65 -18.09 5.10
CA ARG A 30 -14.08 -17.81 5.34
C ARG A 30 -14.53 -16.41 4.90
N ASN A 31 -13.90 -15.89 3.85
CA ASN A 31 -14.34 -14.65 3.23
C ASN A 31 -15.38 -14.95 2.14
N THR A 32 -16.15 -13.93 1.74
CA THR A 32 -16.90 -14.03 0.49
C THR A 32 -15.94 -14.25 -0.68
N LYS A 33 -14.85 -13.48 -0.73
CA LYS A 33 -13.81 -13.54 -1.76
C LYS A 33 -12.45 -13.50 -1.07
N GLY A 34 -11.50 -14.34 -1.48
CA GLY A 34 -10.23 -14.41 -0.77
C GLY A 34 -9.28 -13.27 -1.11
N PHE A 35 -8.86 -13.15 -2.36
CA PHE A 35 -8.06 -12.05 -2.89
C PHE A 35 -8.61 -11.63 -4.26
N GLU A 36 -8.96 -10.36 -4.46
CA GLU A 36 -9.50 -9.87 -5.72
C GLU A 36 -8.69 -8.67 -6.25
N ALA A 37 -8.02 -8.86 -7.39
CA ALA A 37 -7.38 -7.81 -8.16
C ALA A 37 -8.20 -7.52 -9.43
N VAL A 38 -8.93 -6.40 -9.46
CA VAL A 38 -9.88 -6.09 -10.54
C VAL A 38 -9.26 -5.25 -11.65
N MET A 39 -8.57 -4.17 -11.28
CA MET A 39 -8.00 -3.16 -12.17
C MET A 39 -6.60 -2.85 -11.67
N SER A 40 -5.65 -3.72 -12.02
CA SER A 40 -4.29 -3.64 -11.50
C SER A 40 -3.24 -3.93 -12.56
N ASN A 41 -2.03 -3.43 -12.34
CA ASN A 41 -0.87 -3.80 -13.15
C ASN A 41 -0.13 -4.99 -12.51
N VAL A 42 1.18 -4.85 -12.27
CA VAL A 42 2.08 -5.91 -11.84
C VAL A 42 1.88 -6.22 -10.35
N ILE A 43 0.88 -7.06 -10.04
CA ILE A 43 0.70 -7.65 -8.72
C ILE A 43 1.18 -9.09 -8.72
N GLN A 44 1.98 -9.46 -7.72
CA GLN A 44 2.31 -10.85 -7.42
C GLN A 44 1.68 -11.29 -6.12
N VAL A 45 1.03 -12.46 -6.15
CA VAL A 45 0.61 -13.20 -4.96
C VAL A 45 1.57 -14.36 -4.78
N LYS A 46 2.24 -14.42 -3.63
CA LYS A 46 3.28 -15.42 -3.35
C LYS A 46 3.09 -16.04 -1.97
N ASN A 47 3.32 -17.35 -1.86
CA ASN A 47 3.23 -18.05 -0.57
C ASN A 47 1.87 -17.86 0.12
N ALA A 48 0.79 -17.72 -0.65
CA ALA A 48 -0.54 -17.49 -0.09
C ALA A 48 -1.24 -18.79 0.25
N VAL A 49 -2.06 -18.78 1.29
CA VAL A 49 -2.97 -19.88 1.64
C VAL A 49 -4.39 -19.33 1.64
N VAL A 50 -5.22 -19.76 0.70
CA VAL A 50 -6.62 -19.34 0.62
C VAL A 50 -7.53 -20.56 0.71
N PHE A 51 -8.53 -20.51 1.57
CA PHE A 51 -9.43 -21.64 1.80
C PHE A 51 -10.81 -21.23 2.31
N ASP A 52 -11.81 -22.06 2.05
CA ASP A 52 -13.20 -21.91 2.49
C ASP A 52 -13.83 -20.57 2.09
N ASN A 53 -13.48 -20.03 0.92
CA ASN A 53 -14.06 -18.78 0.44
C ASN A 53 -15.34 -19.07 -0.38
N ILE A 54 -16.41 -18.34 -0.10
CA ILE A 54 -17.77 -18.67 -0.60
C ILE A 54 -17.91 -18.45 -2.12
N ASP A 55 -17.34 -17.38 -2.65
CA ASP A 55 -17.40 -17.04 -4.08
C ASP A 55 -16.16 -17.56 -4.81
N MET A 56 -14.96 -17.14 -4.36
CA MET A 56 -13.69 -17.53 -4.96
C MET A 56 -12.49 -17.35 -4.04
N GLY A 57 -11.41 -18.09 -4.31
CA GLY A 57 -10.14 -17.99 -3.59
C GLY A 57 -9.29 -16.79 -4.02
N ILE A 58 -8.72 -16.83 -5.22
CA ILE A 58 -7.92 -15.74 -5.79
C ILE A 58 -8.51 -15.36 -7.15
N ALA A 59 -8.72 -14.08 -7.41
CA ALA A 59 -9.06 -13.57 -8.73
C ALA A 59 -8.08 -12.50 -9.17
N TYR A 60 -7.54 -12.68 -10.37
CA TYR A 60 -6.87 -11.65 -11.14
C TYR A 60 -7.77 -11.35 -12.33
N LEU A 61 -8.57 -10.29 -12.29
CA LEU A 61 -9.49 -9.98 -13.39
C LEU A 61 -8.82 -9.12 -14.46
N THR A 62 -7.89 -8.21 -14.13
CA THR A 62 -7.01 -7.59 -15.15
C THR A 62 -5.58 -7.41 -14.63
N ALA A 63 -4.63 -7.52 -15.56
CA ALA A 63 -3.22 -7.12 -15.38
C ALA A 63 -2.91 -5.82 -16.15
N ILE A 64 -3.96 -5.08 -16.57
CA ILE A 64 -3.94 -3.84 -17.34
C ILE A 64 -5.15 -2.97 -16.91
N SER A 65 -4.96 -1.65 -16.77
CA SER A 65 -6.03 -0.66 -16.58
C SER A 65 -6.94 -0.52 -17.82
N HIS A 66 -8.18 -0.03 -17.65
CA HIS A 66 -9.07 0.32 -18.78
C HIS A 66 -8.53 1.48 -19.64
N ARG A 67 -7.58 2.27 -19.14
CA ARG A 67 -7.05 3.44 -19.84
C ARG A 67 -5.85 3.12 -20.75
N ASP A 68 -5.23 1.95 -20.60
CA ASP A 68 -3.84 1.72 -21.02
C ASP A 68 -3.61 0.38 -21.74
N THR A 69 -4.42 0.05 -22.74
CA THR A 69 -4.38 -1.26 -23.42
C THR A 69 -3.12 -1.52 -24.28
N ASP A 70 -2.18 -0.56 -24.36
CA ASP A 70 -1.00 -0.66 -25.24
C ASP A 70 0.32 -0.11 -24.65
N LEU A 71 0.48 -0.08 -23.32
CA LEU A 71 1.75 0.36 -22.71
C LEU A 71 2.89 -0.65 -22.98
N PRO A 72 3.93 -0.32 -23.77
CA PRO A 72 4.99 -1.27 -24.12
C PRO A 72 5.78 -1.75 -22.89
N ASN A 73 5.98 -0.86 -21.92
CA ASN A 73 6.69 -1.15 -20.68
C ASN A 73 5.96 -2.19 -19.82
N LEU A 74 4.63 -2.13 -19.77
CA LEU A 74 3.79 -3.14 -19.10
C LEU A 74 3.80 -4.47 -19.87
N ARG A 75 3.71 -4.45 -21.20
CA ARG A 75 3.75 -5.69 -22.01
C ARG A 75 5.06 -6.47 -21.86
N GLN A 76 6.17 -5.77 -21.63
CA GLN A 76 7.47 -6.42 -21.36
C GLN A 76 7.47 -7.24 -20.06
N THR A 77 6.55 -7.00 -19.14
CA THR A 77 6.45 -7.78 -17.90
C THR A 77 5.58 -9.03 -18.05
N PHE A 78 4.81 -9.17 -19.12
CA PHE A 78 3.86 -10.27 -19.28
C PHE A 78 4.54 -11.63 -19.23
N TYR A 79 3.94 -12.54 -18.46
CA TYR A 79 4.42 -13.90 -18.24
C TYR A 79 5.82 -14.00 -17.63
N ASN A 80 6.41 -12.89 -17.18
CA ASN A 80 7.70 -12.86 -16.50
C ASN A 80 7.48 -13.07 -15.01
N ILE A 81 7.94 -14.21 -14.48
CA ILE A 81 7.78 -14.55 -13.06
C ILE A 81 8.47 -13.57 -12.10
N ASN A 82 9.45 -12.80 -12.57
CA ASN A 82 10.21 -11.85 -11.74
C ASN A 82 9.69 -10.42 -11.85
N LYS A 83 8.87 -10.11 -12.85
CA LYS A 83 8.47 -8.74 -13.16
C LYS A 83 7.00 -8.56 -13.48
N GLY A 84 6.24 -9.63 -13.70
CA GLY A 84 4.87 -9.62 -14.18
C GLY A 84 3.87 -10.08 -13.14
N ALA A 85 2.58 -9.98 -13.49
CA ALA A 85 1.51 -10.47 -12.65
C ALA A 85 1.60 -11.99 -12.48
N SER A 86 1.52 -12.49 -11.24
CA SER A 86 1.74 -13.91 -10.99
C SER A 86 1.08 -14.41 -9.70
N VAL A 87 0.68 -15.69 -9.71
CA VAL A 87 0.33 -16.46 -8.50
C VAL A 87 1.37 -17.56 -8.33
N ILE A 88 2.10 -17.55 -7.22
CA ILE A 88 3.33 -18.34 -7.03
C ILE A 88 3.32 -19.04 -5.67
N ASP A 89 3.76 -20.30 -5.62
CA ASP A 89 4.05 -21.03 -4.37
C ASP A 89 2.84 -21.02 -3.40
N SER A 90 1.62 -21.10 -3.93
CA SER A 90 0.39 -20.83 -3.18
C SER A 90 -0.52 -22.07 -3.10
N VAL A 91 -1.34 -22.11 -2.06
CA VAL A 91 -2.30 -23.19 -1.82
C VAL A 91 -3.72 -22.63 -1.88
N ILE A 92 -4.58 -23.29 -2.66
CA ILE A 92 -5.98 -22.93 -2.84
C ILE A 92 -6.84 -24.15 -2.48
N VAL A 93 -7.63 -24.04 -1.42
CA VAL A 93 -8.53 -25.12 -0.96
C VAL A 93 -9.97 -24.68 -1.17
N GLY A 94 -10.78 -25.52 -1.83
CA GLY A 94 -12.21 -25.26 -2.01
C GLY A 94 -12.96 -25.44 -0.70
N ASP A 95 -13.00 -26.69 -0.23
CA ASP A 95 -13.54 -27.08 1.07
C ASP A 95 -12.48 -27.72 1.95
N SER A 96 -12.09 -27.08 3.04
CA SER A 96 -11.18 -27.66 4.02
C SER A 96 -11.85 -28.72 4.92
N GLY A 97 -13.17 -28.80 4.95
CA GLY A 97 -13.95 -29.61 5.89
C GLY A 97 -14.04 -29.04 7.31
N LEU A 98 -13.61 -27.79 7.50
CA LEU A 98 -13.62 -27.11 8.81
C LEU A 98 -14.89 -26.32 9.07
N ALA A 99 -15.68 -26.05 8.03
CA ALA A 99 -16.97 -25.41 8.18
C ALA A 99 -18.03 -26.41 8.67
N ASP A 100 -19.02 -25.91 9.41
CA ASP A 100 -20.14 -26.73 9.90
C ASP A 100 -20.99 -27.29 8.75
N ALA A 101 -20.86 -26.70 7.56
CA ALA A 101 -21.46 -27.16 6.31
C ALA A 101 -20.41 -27.16 5.20
N PRO A 102 -20.54 -28.06 4.19
CA PRO A 102 -19.63 -28.09 3.05
C PRO A 102 -19.55 -26.73 2.34
N VAL A 103 -18.32 -26.30 2.03
CA VAL A 103 -18.09 -25.05 1.28
C VAL A 103 -17.98 -25.38 -0.20
N VAL A 104 -18.85 -24.82 -1.01
CA VAL A 104 -18.81 -24.98 -2.48
C VAL A 104 -18.57 -23.60 -3.11
N PRO A 105 -17.31 -23.26 -3.45
CA PRO A 105 -17.01 -21.97 -4.05
C PRO A 105 -17.80 -21.77 -5.35
N TRP A 106 -18.57 -20.69 -5.45
CA TRP A 106 -19.46 -20.46 -6.58
C TRP A 106 -18.73 -20.31 -7.92
N ARG A 107 -17.67 -19.48 -7.95
CA ARG A 107 -16.86 -19.25 -9.15
C ARG A 107 -15.61 -20.11 -9.19
N GLY A 108 -15.17 -20.68 -8.07
CA GLY A 108 -14.06 -21.62 -8.03
C GLY A 108 -12.83 -21.11 -7.29
N GLY A 109 -11.72 -21.84 -7.40
CA GLY A 109 -10.50 -21.54 -6.64
C GLY A 109 -9.74 -20.33 -7.15
N LEU A 110 -9.28 -20.40 -8.40
CA LEU A 110 -8.52 -19.38 -9.09
C LEU A 110 -9.31 -18.84 -10.29
N ILE A 111 -9.63 -17.55 -10.27
CA ILE A 111 -10.18 -16.83 -11.42
C ILE A 111 -9.01 -16.20 -12.18
N VAL A 112 -8.82 -16.63 -13.43
CA VAL A 112 -7.76 -16.10 -14.30
C VAL A 112 -8.15 -14.73 -14.89
N VAL A 113 -7.24 -14.14 -15.67
CA VAL A 113 -7.28 -12.76 -16.21
C VAL A 113 -8.16 -12.56 -17.43
N TRP A 114 -8.88 -11.42 -17.48
CA TRP A 114 -9.54 -10.90 -18.68
C TRP A 114 -8.57 -10.45 -19.76
N ASP A 115 -7.26 -10.40 -19.48
CA ASP A 115 -6.23 -9.95 -20.40
C ASP A 115 -4.97 -10.84 -20.32
N ARG A 116 -3.91 -10.49 -21.04
CA ARG A 116 -2.65 -11.21 -21.11
C ARG A 116 -1.78 -11.02 -19.86
N GLY A 117 -0.80 -11.90 -19.74
CA GLY A 117 0.37 -11.68 -18.88
C GLY A 117 0.38 -12.41 -17.54
N LEU A 118 -0.69 -13.10 -17.17
CA LEU A 118 -0.72 -13.90 -15.93
C LEU A 118 0.10 -15.18 -16.08
N ARG A 119 0.94 -15.43 -15.07
CA ARG A 119 1.63 -16.69 -14.87
C ARG A 119 1.24 -17.31 -13.52
N VAL A 120 0.96 -18.60 -13.53
CA VAL A 120 0.61 -19.39 -12.34
C VAL A 120 1.65 -20.49 -12.19
N ARG A 121 2.37 -20.51 -11.07
CA ARG A 121 3.47 -21.46 -10.87
C ARG A 121 3.47 -22.03 -9.46
N ASN A 122 3.66 -23.34 -9.34
CA ASN A 122 3.75 -24.02 -8.05
C ASN A 122 2.51 -23.74 -7.19
N VAL A 123 1.33 -23.95 -7.77
CA VAL A 123 0.04 -23.74 -7.11
C VAL A 123 -0.66 -25.08 -6.96
N SER A 124 -1.09 -25.37 -5.74
CA SER A 124 -1.76 -26.62 -5.39
C SER A 124 -3.24 -26.39 -5.08
N PHE A 125 -4.11 -27.14 -5.74
CA PHE A 125 -5.56 -27.08 -5.56
C PHE A 125 -6.06 -28.31 -4.80
N PHE A 126 -6.84 -28.07 -3.73
CA PHE A 126 -7.37 -29.12 -2.87
C PHE A 126 -8.90 -29.04 -2.76
N ASN A 127 -9.55 -30.20 -2.72
CA ASN A 127 -10.95 -30.36 -2.30
C ASN A 127 -11.96 -29.50 -3.08
N PHE A 128 -11.96 -29.63 -4.40
CA PHE A 128 -13.01 -29.12 -5.28
C PHE A 128 -13.83 -30.30 -5.81
N GLN A 129 -14.54 -30.98 -4.91
CA GLN A 129 -15.22 -32.24 -5.20
C GLN A 129 -16.60 -32.08 -5.84
N ASP A 130 -17.27 -30.96 -5.58
CA ASP A 130 -18.62 -30.73 -6.10
C ASP A 130 -18.58 -30.64 -7.64
N PRO A 131 -19.38 -31.42 -8.38
CA PRO A 131 -19.43 -31.35 -9.84
C PRO A 131 -19.84 -29.98 -10.40
N GLN A 132 -20.45 -29.11 -9.60
CA GLN A 132 -20.83 -27.74 -9.96
C GLN A 132 -19.72 -26.70 -9.71
N THR A 133 -18.60 -27.09 -9.09
CA THR A 133 -17.45 -26.20 -8.86
C THR A 133 -16.23 -26.61 -9.69
N GLN A 134 -15.23 -25.73 -9.73
CA GLN A 134 -13.98 -25.91 -10.45
C GLN A 134 -12.81 -25.27 -9.72
N ALA A 135 -11.63 -25.87 -9.84
CA ALA A 135 -10.41 -25.32 -9.25
C ALA A 135 -9.98 -24.02 -9.96
N ILE A 136 -10.06 -23.98 -11.29
CA ILE A 136 -9.70 -22.83 -12.12
C ILE A 136 -10.91 -22.40 -12.93
N HIS A 137 -11.24 -21.13 -12.94
CA HIS A 137 -12.38 -20.61 -13.69
C HIS A 137 -11.99 -19.40 -14.52
N GLN A 138 -12.71 -19.24 -15.62
CA GLN A 138 -12.52 -18.12 -16.52
C GLN A 138 -12.96 -16.81 -15.88
N PRO A 139 -12.49 -15.69 -16.42
CA PRO A 139 -12.82 -14.40 -15.86
C PRO A 139 -14.34 -14.16 -15.85
N VAL A 140 -14.91 -13.86 -14.69
CA VAL A 140 -16.35 -13.59 -14.54
C VAL A 140 -16.58 -12.54 -13.46
N LYS A 141 -17.40 -11.53 -13.79
CA LYS A 141 -17.84 -10.51 -12.84
C LYS A 141 -19.29 -10.14 -13.09
N ALA A 142 -20.15 -10.49 -12.15
CA ALA A 142 -21.54 -10.08 -12.15
C ALA A 142 -21.65 -8.56 -12.31
N GLY A 143 -22.56 -8.11 -13.18
CA GLY A 143 -22.77 -6.68 -13.47
C GLY A 143 -21.74 -6.02 -14.39
N ARG A 144 -20.67 -6.72 -14.82
CA ARG A 144 -19.70 -6.20 -15.79
C ARG A 144 -19.56 -7.07 -17.01
N CYS A 145 -19.30 -8.36 -16.79
CA CYS A 145 -18.98 -9.27 -17.85
C CYS A 145 -19.23 -10.71 -17.37
N VAL A 146 -20.17 -11.38 -18.04
CA VAL A 146 -20.60 -12.75 -17.72
C VAL A 146 -20.50 -13.68 -18.93
N LEU A 147 -20.55 -13.12 -20.15
CA LEU A 147 -20.50 -13.85 -21.42
C LEU A 147 -19.48 -13.20 -22.37
N LEU A 148 -18.75 -14.00 -23.16
CA LEU A 148 -17.78 -13.59 -24.18
C LEU A 148 -16.66 -12.63 -23.71
N CYS A 149 -16.10 -12.87 -22.52
CA CYS A 149 -14.95 -12.12 -22.04
C CYS A 149 -13.81 -13.05 -21.62
N GLY A 150 -12.58 -12.59 -21.79
CA GLY A 150 -11.39 -13.41 -21.58
C GLY A 150 -10.89 -13.95 -22.90
N GLY A 151 -10.46 -15.22 -22.92
CA GLY A 151 -9.83 -15.81 -24.10
C GLY A 151 -8.35 -15.46 -24.25
N TRP A 152 -7.67 -15.10 -23.18
CA TRP A 152 -6.23 -14.84 -23.19
C TRP A 152 -5.43 -15.99 -22.61
N THR A 153 -4.16 -16.03 -23.02
CA THR A 153 -3.23 -17.04 -22.54
C THR A 153 -2.90 -16.78 -21.07
N THR A 154 -3.11 -17.80 -20.23
CA THR A 154 -2.48 -17.92 -18.90
C THR A 154 -1.45 -19.05 -18.96
N LYS A 155 -0.25 -18.81 -18.44
CA LYS A 155 0.81 -19.82 -18.41
C LYS A 155 0.84 -20.55 -17.07
N PHE A 156 0.85 -21.87 -17.12
CA PHE A 156 0.86 -22.74 -15.95
C PHE A 156 2.12 -23.61 -15.93
N SER A 157 2.68 -23.78 -14.73
CA SER A 157 3.75 -24.74 -14.44
C SER A 157 3.68 -25.20 -12.98
N GLN A 158 4.12 -26.42 -12.70
CA GLN A 158 4.16 -27.01 -11.35
C GLN A 158 2.80 -26.99 -10.66
N ILE A 159 1.73 -27.32 -11.37
CA ILE A 159 0.36 -27.36 -10.83
C ILE A 159 0.07 -28.73 -10.23
N SER A 160 -0.60 -28.76 -9.08
CA SER A 160 -1.07 -30.01 -8.49
C SER A 160 -2.55 -29.96 -8.14
N PHE A 161 -3.23 -31.10 -8.27
CA PHE A 161 -4.63 -31.28 -7.94
C PHE A 161 -4.78 -32.48 -7.02
N VAL A 162 -5.41 -32.28 -5.87
CA VAL A 162 -5.78 -33.37 -4.96
C VAL A 162 -7.25 -33.20 -4.65
N ASN A 163 -8.03 -34.26 -4.92
CA ASN A 163 -9.46 -34.26 -4.65
C ASN A 163 -10.22 -33.16 -5.41
N VAL A 164 -9.99 -33.06 -6.72
CA VAL A 164 -10.59 -32.07 -7.61
C VAL A 164 -11.34 -32.80 -8.73
N THR A 165 -12.65 -32.58 -8.80
CA THR A 165 -13.53 -33.17 -9.83
C THR A 165 -13.36 -32.45 -11.17
N ASN A 166 -13.46 -31.12 -11.17
CA ASN A 166 -13.27 -30.28 -12.36
C ASN A 166 -12.05 -29.36 -12.17
N ARG A 167 -11.01 -29.54 -12.99
CA ARG A 167 -9.82 -28.67 -12.98
C ARG A 167 -10.16 -27.30 -13.52
N ALA A 168 -10.91 -27.23 -14.63
CA ALA A 168 -11.47 -25.99 -15.13
C ALA A 168 -12.72 -26.21 -15.97
N LEU A 169 -13.48 -25.12 -16.15
CA LEU A 169 -14.64 -25.03 -17.03
C LEU A 169 -14.39 -24.02 -18.15
N PHE A 170 -14.74 -24.39 -19.38
CA PHE A 170 -14.88 -23.45 -20.51
C PHE A 170 -16.37 -23.29 -20.86
N ARG A 171 -16.91 -22.09 -20.70
CA ARG A 171 -18.34 -21.79 -20.87
C ARG A 171 -18.74 -21.68 -22.35
N TRP A 172 -17.79 -21.35 -23.23
CA TRP A 172 -17.94 -21.26 -24.68
C TRP A 172 -16.59 -21.53 -25.38
N PRO A 173 -16.57 -21.71 -26.72
CA PRO A 173 -15.32 -21.86 -27.45
C PRO A 173 -14.39 -20.67 -27.21
N TYR A 174 -13.12 -20.93 -26.89
CA TYR A 174 -12.12 -19.88 -26.64
C TYR A 174 -12.35 -19.01 -25.39
N ASP A 175 -13.12 -19.48 -24.39
CA ASP A 175 -13.31 -18.79 -23.10
C ASP A 175 -11.98 -18.56 -22.34
N GLY A 176 -10.96 -19.38 -22.61
CA GLY A 176 -9.60 -19.20 -22.11
C GLY A 176 -8.58 -20.06 -22.87
N PHE A 177 -7.31 -19.66 -22.81
CA PHE A 177 -6.18 -20.44 -23.34
C PHE A 177 -5.18 -20.73 -22.24
N TYR A 178 -4.93 -21.99 -21.93
CA TYR A 178 -4.00 -22.39 -20.89
C TYR A 178 -2.80 -23.06 -21.51
N LEU A 179 -1.64 -22.41 -21.42
CA LEU A 179 -0.38 -23.01 -21.82
C LEU A 179 0.19 -23.80 -20.64
N ASP A 180 0.23 -25.12 -20.77
CA ASP A 180 0.84 -26.03 -19.81
C ASP A 180 2.33 -26.21 -20.16
N GLU A 181 3.22 -25.49 -19.46
CA GLU A 181 4.64 -25.44 -19.85
C GLU A 181 5.41 -26.72 -19.50
N ASP A 182 4.94 -27.51 -18.54
CA ASP A 182 5.64 -28.68 -18.01
C ASP A 182 4.79 -29.95 -17.92
N GLY A 183 3.53 -29.90 -18.35
CA GLY A 183 2.63 -31.05 -18.37
C GLY A 183 1.87 -31.26 -17.07
N THR A 184 2.06 -30.38 -16.07
CA THR A 184 1.45 -30.54 -14.75
C THR A 184 -0.02 -30.14 -14.72
N LEU A 185 -0.49 -29.32 -15.68
CA LEU A 185 -1.88 -28.89 -15.77
C LEU A 185 -2.77 -29.91 -16.50
N GLY A 186 -2.37 -30.32 -17.71
CA GLY A 186 -3.13 -31.16 -18.65
C GLY A 186 -2.49 -32.51 -18.97
N GLY A 187 -1.28 -32.78 -18.47
CA GLY A 187 -0.57 -34.05 -18.66
C GLY A 187 0.38 -34.09 -19.86
N VAL A 188 0.41 -33.04 -20.70
CA VAL A 188 1.26 -32.97 -21.90
C VAL A 188 2.08 -31.67 -21.87
N PRO A 189 3.43 -31.75 -21.76
CA PRO A 189 4.27 -30.56 -21.74
C PRO A 189 4.16 -29.73 -23.02
N ASN A 190 4.15 -28.41 -22.86
CA ASN A 190 3.97 -27.39 -23.89
C ASN A 190 2.65 -27.49 -24.68
N ALA A 191 1.65 -28.21 -24.17
CA ALA A 191 0.33 -28.26 -24.79
C ALA A 191 -0.50 -27.03 -24.40
N THR A 192 -1.46 -26.70 -25.27
CA THR A 192 -2.47 -25.67 -25.00
C THR A 192 -3.81 -26.35 -24.71
N ILE A 193 -4.47 -25.93 -23.62
CA ILE A 193 -5.83 -26.35 -23.28
C ILE A 193 -6.77 -25.16 -23.47
N TRP A 194 -7.88 -25.36 -24.16
CA TRP A 194 -8.81 -24.29 -24.51
C TRP A 194 -10.21 -24.84 -24.77
N GLY A 195 -11.21 -23.94 -24.73
CA GLY A 195 -12.61 -24.30 -24.98
C GLY A 195 -12.81 -24.76 -26.42
N SER A 196 -13.33 -25.98 -26.60
CA SER A 196 -13.56 -26.60 -27.91
C SER A 196 -14.53 -25.76 -28.75
N ASP A 197 -14.19 -25.56 -30.02
CA ASP A 197 -15.19 -25.35 -31.07
C ASP A 197 -15.44 -26.70 -31.79
N SER A 198 -16.43 -26.73 -32.68
CA SER A 198 -16.70 -27.89 -33.53
C SER A 198 -15.70 -28.06 -34.69
N LEU A 199 -14.79 -27.11 -34.91
CA LEU A 199 -13.82 -27.08 -36.01
C LEU A 199 -12.57 -27.91 -35.68
N TRP A 200 -12.14 -27.96 -34.42
CA TRP A 200 -10.93 -28.68 -33.99
C TRP A 200 -11.17 -30.11 -33.52
N ASN A 201 -12.44 -30.47 -33.26
CA ASN A 201 -12.85 -31.85 -32.93
C ASN A 201 -12.59 -32.84 -34.08
N GLU A 202 -12.36 -32.35 -35.30
CA GLU A 202 -12.05 -33.18 -36.47
C GLU A 202 -10.55 -33.23 -36.83
N SER A 203 -9.69 -32.47 -36.14
CA SER A 203 -8.24 -32.57 -36.32
C SER A 203 -7.71 -33.75 -35.49
N SER A 204 -6.97 -34.68 -36.11
CA SER A 204 -6.41 -35.87 -35.44
C SER A 204 -5.37 -35.60 -34.34
N ALA A 205 -5.11 -34.33 -34.04
CA ALA A 205 -4.04 -33.88 -33.15
C ALA A 205 -4.52 -33.28 -31.83
N CYS A 206 -5.78 -32.84 -31.71
CA CYS A 206 -6.36 -32.35 -30.46
C CYS A 206 -7.28 -33.42 -29.84
N VAL A 207 -7.23 -33.58 -28.53
CA VAL A 207 -8.04 -34.58 -27.80
C VAL A 207 -8.82 -33.91 -26.67
N PRO A 208 -9.96 -34.48 -26.22
CA PRO A 208 -10.64 -34.01 -25.01
C PRO A 208 -9.66 -33.94 -23.83
N ALA A 209 -9.60 -32.78 -23.16
CA ALA A 209 -8.70 -32.57 -22.04
C ALA A 209 -9.28 -33.19 -20.76
N ASN A 210 -8.63 -34.23 -20.23
CA ASN A 210 -9.13 -34.94 -19.05
C ASN A 210 -9.20 -34.03 -17.81
N GLY A 211 -10.35 -34.01 -17.14
CA GLY A 211 -10.62 -33.14 -15.98
C GLY A 211 -10.98 -31.70 -16.34
N PHE A 212 -11.13 -31.35 -17.63
CA PHE A 212 -11.56 -30.03 -18.10
C PHE A 212 -12.94 -30.13 -18.75
N LEU A 213 -13.92 -29.39 -18.24
CA LEU A 213 -15.26 -29.33 -18.84
C LEU A 213 -15.21 -28.48 -20.11
N ASN A 214 -15.63 -29.07 -21.24
CA ASN A 214 -15.59 -28.48 -22.60
C ASN A 214 -14.18 -28.09 -23.11
N GLY A 215 -13.12 -28.62 -22.48
CA GLY A 215 -11.74 -28.35 -22.87
C GLY A 215 -11.19 -29.39 -23.84
N ILE A 216 -10.41 -28.92 -24.83
CA ILE A 216 -9.55 -29.77 -25.66
C ILE A 216 -8.09 -29.44 -25.39
N LEU A 217 -7.24 -30.46 -25.45
CA LEU A 217 -5.79 -30.38 -25.32
C LEU A 217 -5.18 -30.55 -26.71
N CYS A 218 -4.37 -29.57 -27.12
CA CYS A 218 -3.67 -29.56 -28.40
C CYS A 218 -2.14 -29.47 -28.15
N PRO A 219 -1.33 -30.37 -28.74
CA PRO A 219 0.12 -30.35 -28.58
C PRO A 219 0.78 -29.16 -29.30
N ALA A 220 2.00 -28.81 -28.88
CA ALA A 220 2.77 -27.67 -29.38
C ALA A 220 2.99 -27.63 -30.91
N SER A 221 2.85 -28.76 -31.61
CA SER A 221 2.93 -28.86 -33.07
C SER A 221 1.81 -28.11 -33.81
N LEU A 222 0.78 -27.65 -33.09
CA LEU A 222 -0.31 -26.80 -33.56
C LEU A 222 -0.32 -25.49 -32.76
N VAL A 223 0.64 -24.58 -32.97
CA VAL A 223 0.64 -23.28 -32.25
C VAL A 223 1.01 -22.10 -33.16
N TYR A 224 0.15 -21.08 -33.11
CA TYR A 224 0.33 -19.73 -33.65
C TYR A 224 1.35 -18.92 -32.83
N THR A 225 2.19 -18.16 -33.52
CA THR A 225 3.16 -17.21 -32.94
C THR A 225 2.60 -15.79 -32.90
N THR A 226 2.84 -15.05 -31.81
CA THR A 226 2.81 -13.58 -31.81
C THR A 226 4.06 -13.04 -31.12
N SER A 227 4.74 -12.08 -31.76
CA SER A 227 6.08 -11.56 -31.43
C SER A 227 6.01 -10.17 -30.77
N SER A 228 6.95 -9.83 -29.89
CA SER A 228 7.20 -8.47 -29.37
C SER A 228 8.70 -8.17 -29.24
N THR A 229 9.11 -6.91 -29.48
CA THR A 229 10.52 -6.44 -29.58
C THR A 229 10.86 -5.40 -28.50
N ILE A 230 12.13 -5.37 -28.05
CA ILE A 230 12.72 -4.57 -26.95
C ILE A 230 13.55 -3.38 -27.52
N MET A 231 13.65 -2.24 -26.80
CA MET A 231 14.49 -1.07 -27.14
C MET A 231 16.02 -1.33 -27.01
N ALA A 232 16.86 -0.65 -27.79
CA ALA A 232 18.32 -0.87 -27.90
C ALA A 232 19.17 0.37 -27.49
N ILE A 233 20.42 0.44 -27.99
CA ILE A 233 21.55 1.28 -27.52
C ILE A 233 21.52 2.72 -28.11
N GLN A 234 22.09 3.69 -27.39
CA GLN A 234 22.27 5.07 -27.88
C GLN A 234 23.27 5.14 -29.05
N SER A 235 22.84 5.71 -30.18
CA SER A 235 23.67 6.01 -31.33
C SER A 235 24.52 7.27 -31.11
N SER A 236 25.77 7.25 -31.57
CA SER A 236 26.68 8.41 -31.57
C SER A 236 26.50 9.33 -32.78
N THR A 237 25.68 8.93 -33.75
CA THR A 237 25.39 9.68 -35.00
C THR A 237 23.88 9.73 -35.27
N PRO A 238 23.38 10.71 -36.05
CA PRO A 238 21.97 10.76 -36.44
C PRO A 238 21.48 9.44 -37.03
N LEU A 239 20.25 9.06 -36.70
CA LEU A 239 19.69 7.77 -37.10
C LEU A 239 19.41 7.72 -38.61
N SER A 240 19.54 6.53 -39.18
CA SER A 240 19.27 6.26 -40.59
C SER A 240 18.57 4.92 -40.76
N GLY A 241 17.55 4.88 -41.63
CA GLY A 241 16.85 3.64 -41.97
C GLY A 241 17.74 2.56 -42.59
N LEU A 242 18.89 2.95 -43.16
CA LEU A 242 19.84 2.03 -43.77
C LEU A 242 20.73 1.35 -42.72
N THR A 243 21.30 2.13 -41.80
CA THR A 243 22.40 1.68 -40.92
C THR A 243 22.01 1.49 -39.47
N SER A 244 20.91 2.10 -39.01
CA SER A 244 20.44 1.93 -37.63
C SER A 244 19.65 0.63 -37.48
N ASN A 245 19.74 0.03 -36.29
CA ASN A 245 19.00 -1.16 -35.89
C ASN A 245 17.67 -0.79 -35.23
N ASN A 246 16.74 -1.73 -35.22
CA ASN A 246 15.47 -1.55 -34.52
C ASN A 246 15.72 -1.24 -33.04
N GLY A 247 15.20 -0.11 -32.56
CA GLY A 247 15.33 0.32 -31.16
C GLY A 247 16.52 1.26 -30.87
N ASP A 248 17.33 1.63 -31.87
CA ASP A 248 18.38 2.64 -31.70
C ASP A 248 17.78 4.05 -31.52
N TRP A 249 18.47 4.91 -30.76
CA TRP A 249 18.05 6.29 -30.50
C TRP A 249 19.22 7.30 -30.55
N TYR A 250 18.94 8.57 -30.85
CA TYR A 250 19.92 9.66 -30.96
C TYR A 250 19.36 10.96 -30.38
N TYR A 251 20.22 11.75 -29.72
CA TYR A 251 19.86 13.09 -29.24
C TYR A 251 20.82 14.13 -29.81
N ASP A 252 20.28 15.08 -30.56
CA ASP A 252 21.03 16.22 -31.07
C ASP A 252 21.08 17.32 -30.02
N ASN A 253 22.27 17.60 -29.48
CA ASN A 253 22.46 18.60 -28.43
C ASN A 253 22.36 20.06 -28.94
N VAL A 254 22.40 20.28 -30.26
CA VAL A 254 22.26 21.61 -30.88
C VAL A 254 20.80 21.91 -31.18
N THR A 255 20.12 21.02 -31.90
CA THR A 255 18.71 21.21 -32.28
C THR A 255 17.74 20.81 -31.18
N ARG A 256 18.22 20.10 -30.15
CA ARG A 256 17.44 19.52 -29.04
C ARG A 256 16.41 18.49 -29.49
N ILE A 257 16.59 17.90 -30.67
CA ILE A 257 15.72 16.87 -31.22
C ILE A 257 16.19 15.51 -30.70
N PHE A 258 15.27 14.76 -30.11
CA PHE A 258 15.45 13.33 -29.82
C PHE A 258 14.82 12.52 -30.96
N SER A 259 15.54 11.52 -31.45
CA SER A 259 15.09 10.62 -32.51
C SER A 259 15.25 9.17 -32.07
N TYR A 260 14.35 8.29 -32.49
CA TYR A 260 14.45 6.85 -32.28
C TYR A 260 13.90 6.11 -33.50
N ILE A 261 14.36 4.88 -33.79
CA ILE A 261 13.98 4.17 -35.01
C ILE A 261 13.37 2.80 -34.75
N VAL A 262 12.29 2.49 -35.48
CA VAL A 262 11.67 1.16 -35.53
C VAL A 262 11.89 0.61 -36.94
N LYS A 263 12.45 -0.59 -37.05
CA LYS A 263 12.83 -1.21 -38.33
C LYS A 263 12.14 -2.56 -38.48
N ASN A 264 11.37 -2.72 -39.56
CA ASN A 264 10.82 -3.99 -39.99
C ASN A 264 11.76 -4.62 -41.06
N PRO A 265 12.50 -5.70 -40.77
CA PRO A 265 13.46 -6.28 -41.70
C PRO A 265 12.84 -6.83 -42.99
N SER A 266 11.53 -7.07 -42.99
CA SER A 266 10.80 -7.70 -44.10
C SER A 266 10.25 -6.70 -45.11
N ASN A 267 10.41 -5.38 -44.89
CA ASN A 267 9.83 -4.33 -45.72
C ASN A 267 10.86 -3.24 -46.05
N ASN A 268 11.19 -3.07 -47.34
CA ASN A 268 12.18 -2.10 -47.84
C ASN A 268 11.58 -0.73 -48.18
N ALA A 269 10.45 -0.37 -47.57
CA ALA A 269 9.85 0.95 -47.75
C ALA A 269 10.74 2.07 -47.20
N THR A 270 10.63 3.27 -47.77
CA THR A 270 11.29 4.48 -47.25
C THR A 270 10.84 4.78 -45.82
N PRO A 271 11.74 5.21 -44.92
CA PRO A 271 11.36 5.61 -43.57
C PRO A 271 10.28 6.68 -43.59
N ILE A 272 9.31 6.55 -42.70
CA ILE A 272 8.27 7.56 -42.47
C ILE A 272 8.41 8.06 -41.03
N ASP A 273 8.28 9.37 -40.84
CA ASP A 273 8.22 9.94 -39.51
C ASP A 273 6.88 9.61 -38.87
N VAL A 274 6.92 9.12 -37.63
CA VAL A 274 5.72 8.82 -36.84
C VAL A 274 5.75 9.71 -35.60
N VAL A 275 4.69 10.48 -35.41
CA VAL A 275 4.53 11.32 -34.22
C VAL A 275 4.14 10.45 -33.05
N LEU A 276 4.95 10.49 -31.99
CA LEU A 276 4.68 9.78 -30.75
C LEU A 276 4.82 10.73 -29.56
N PRO A 277 3.97 10.58 -28.53
CA PRO A 277 4.14 11.31 -27.29
C PRO A 277 5.40 10.77 -26.58
N LEU A 278 6.41 11.63 -26.45
CA LEU A 278 7.69 11.32 -25.80
C LEU A 278 8.01 12.40 -24.76
N SER A 279 8.32 11.99 -23.53
CA SER A 279 8.80 12.86 -22.46
C SER A 279 10.28 12.61 -22.19
N VAL A 280 11.12 13.65 -22.32
CA VAL A 280 12.57 13.59 -22.05
C VAL A 280 12.92 14.60 -20.97
N ILE A 281 13.56 14.15 -19.89
CA ILE A 281 13.94 14.99 -18.74
C ILE A 281 15.45 15.24 -18.77
N LYS A 282 15.86 16.52 -18.77
CA LYS A 282 17.27 16.95 -18.65
C LYS A 282 17.45 17.76 -17.38
N CYS A 283 18.42 17.38 -16.55
CA CYS A 283 18.72 18.09 -15.30
C CYS A 283 19.14 19.55 -15.57
N ARG A 284 18.56 20.48 -14.80
CA ARG A 284 18.85 21.93 -14.88
C ARG A 284 20.23 22.30 -14.32
N TYR A 285 20.78 21.50 -13.40
CA TYR A 285 22.08 21.71 -12.76
C TYR A 285 23.09 20.59 -13.08
N PRO A 286 24.40 20.88 -13.13
CA PRO A 286 25.44 19.86 -13.28
C PRO A 286 25.27 18.74 -12.25
N ASN A 287 25.44 17.49 -12.68
CA ASN A 287 25.30 16.29 -11.83
C ASN A 287 23.92 16.12 -11.16
N CYS A 288 22.89 16.82 -11.64
CA CYS A 288 21.56 16.85 -11.02
C CYS A 288 21.58 17.29 -9.54
N GLN A 289 22.60 18.04 -9.12
CA GLN A 289 22.71 18.55 -7.75
C GLN A 289 22.31 20.02 -7.70
N TYR A 290 21.22 20.29 -6.99
CA TYR A 290 20.75 21.64 -6.69
C TYR A 290 21.72 22.32 -5.71
N PRO A 291 22.14 23.58 -5.92
CA PRO A 291 22.88 24.32 -4.89
C PRO A 291 21.96 24.52 -3.68
N PHE A 292 22.23 23.79 -2.60
CA PHE A 292 21.59 23.82 -1.27
C PHE A 292 20.26 24.60 -1.19
N SER A 293 19.13 23.89 -1.23
CA SER A 293 17.81 24.48 -0.94
C SER A 293 17.61 24.53 0.58
N PRO A 294 17.37 25.71 1.19
CA PRO A 294 17.06 25.84 2.61
C PRO A 294 15.85 25.00 3.07
N GLY A 295 14.95 24.64 2.15
CA GLY A 295 13.74 23.85 2.41
C GLY A 295 13.93 22.32 2.38
N LEU A 296 15.13 21.82 2.04
CA LEU A 296 15.43 20.38 1.99
C LEU A 296 16.35 19.96 3.16
N GLN A 297 15.92 20.21 4.39
CA GLN A 297 16.72 19.88 5.57
C GLN A 297 16.76 18.37 5.83
N LEU A 298 17.96 17.85 6.12
CA LEU A 298 18.15 16.48 6.59
C LEU A 298 17.60 16.36 8.02
N PRO A 299 17.09 15.18 8.42
CA PRO A 299 16.66 14.96 9.78
C PRO A 299 17.79 15.22 10.76
N ALA A 300 17.48 15.96 11.83
CA ALA A 300 18.44 16.13 12.91
C ALA A 300 18.82 14.77 13.51
N THR A 301 20.07 14.68 13.97
CA THR A 301 20.64 13.46 14.58
C THR A 301 20.90 13.61 16.07
N ALA A 302 20.96 14.85 16.57
CA ALA A 302 21.12 15.18 17.99
C ALA A 302 20.65 16.60 18.28
N ARG A 303 20.29 16.85 19.54
CA ARG A 303 20.00 18.19 20.07
C ARG A 303 21.29 19.04 20.10
N PRO A 304 21.26 20.30 19.63
CA PRO A 304 22.42 21.18 19.69
C PRO A 304 22.61 21.79 21.09
N PRO A 305 23.84 22.15 21.49
CA PRO A 305 24.11 22.72 22.82
C PRO A 305 23.42 24.06 23.11
N ASN A 306 23.10 24.83 22.06
CA ASN A 306 22.42 26.13 22.16
C ASN A 306 20.89 26.03 22.06
N ALA A 307 20.33 24.85 22.33
CA ALA A 307 18.89 24.66 22.40
C ALA A 307 18.25 25.59 23.45
N LEU A 308 17.09 26.12 23.10
CA LEU A 308 16.22 26.93 23.92
C LEU A 308 15.20 26.03 24.61
N TYR A 309 14.63 26.51 25.71
CA TYR A 309 13.78 25.71 26.61
C TYR A 309 12.49 26.49 26.87
N TRP A 310 11.35 25.81 26.75
CA TRP A 310 10.02 26.38 26.91
C TRP A 310 9.84 27.05 28.28
N SER A 311 10.39 26.43 29.33
CA SER A 311 10.29 26.86 30.73
C SER A 311 10.95 28.22 31.03
N ASN A 312 11.91 28.66 30.21
CA ASN A 312 12.69 29.88 30.45
C ASN A 312 12.16 31.07 29.64
N ASP A 313 11.59 32.07 30.33
CA ASP A 313 11.02 33.28 29.71
C ASP A 313 12.02 34.00 28.77
N SER A 314 13.30 34.11 29.16
CA SER A 314 14.32 34.78 28.34
C SER A 314 14.63 34.07 27.02
N HIS A 315 14.37 32.76 26.95
CA HIS A 315 14.55 31.96 25.73
C HIS A 315 13.48 32.27 24.68
N TRP A 316 12.41 32.98 25.02
CA TRP A 316 11.39 33.44 24.07
C TRP A 316 11.74 34.74 23.35
N SER A 317 12.96 35.25 23.51
CA SER A 317 13.44 36.47 22.83
C SER A 317 13.43 36.40 21.30
N PHE A 318 13.31 35.21 20.70
CA PHE A 318 13.14 35.04 19.25
C PHE A 318 11.71 35.34 18.75
N ALA A 319 10.71 35.35 19.65
CA ALA A 319 9.31 35.47 19.27
C ALA A 319 9.01 36.88 18.72
N THR A 320 8.31 36.94 17.59
CA THR A 320 7.97 38.19 16.92
C THR A 320 6.58 38.69 17.33
N GLN A 321 6.34 40.00 17.16
CA GLN A 321 5.04 40.60 17.46
C GLN A 321 3.91 39.85 16.73
N GLY A 322 2.83 39.53 17.45
CA GLY A 322 1.69 38.76 16.93
C GLY A 322 1.72 37.27 17.29
N TYR A 323 2.84 36.74 17.79
CA TYR A 323 2.94 35.37 18.29
C TYR A 323 3.12 35.33 19.81
N GLY A 324 2.70 34.22 20.42
CA GLY A 324 3.01 33.91 21.81
C GLY A 324 4.53 33.87 22.03
N GLY A 325 5.00 34.36 23.17
CA GLY A 325 6.43 34.51 23.45
C GLY A 325 6.94 35.95 23.35
N TYR A 326 6.24 36.82 22.61
CA TYR A 326 6.70 38.19 22.35
C TYR A 326 6.93 38.97 23.64
N GLY A 327 8.07 39.67 23.70
CA GLY A 327 8.52 40.37 24.90
C GLY A 327 9.34 39.51 25.87
N ALA A 328 9.84 38.35 25.42
CA ALA A 328 10.65 37.42 26.21
C ALA A 328 9.92 36.92 27.47
N VAL A 329 8.68 36.47 27.27
CA VAL A 329 7.81 35.87 28.29
C VAL A 329 7.20 34.62 27.68
N LYS A 330 7.18 33.51 28.42
CA LYS A 330 6.57 32.27 27.92
C LYS A 330 5.12 32.48 27.46
N PRO A 331 4.68 31.81 26.39
CA PRO A 331 3.31 31.91 25.89
C PRO A 331 2.27 31.46 26.92
N GLY A 332 1.11 32.10 26.88
CA GLY A 332 -0.09 31.68 27.61
C GLY A 332 -1.08 30.93 26.72
N ASP A 333 -2.24 30.58 27.30
CA ASP A 333 -3.31 29.89 26.59
C ASP A 333 -3.85 30.67 25.39
N ASN A 334 -4.27 29.91 24.38
CA ASN A 334 -4.88 30.36 23.14
C ASN A 334 -4.01 31.36 22.37
N THR A 335 -2.71 31.10 22.28
CA THR A 335 -1.77 31.89 21.46
C THR A 335 -1.31 31.11 20.22
N ASP A 336 -0.95 31.84 19.17
CA ASP A 336 -0.25 31.27 18.00
C ASP A 336 1.25 31.20 18.27
N ILE A 337 1.85 30.05 18.02
CA ILE A 337 3.27 29.80 18.26
C ILE A 337 4.01 29.67 16.94
N TYR A 338 5.07 30.45 16.77
CA TYR A 338 5.95 30.40 15.61
C TYR A 338 7.39 30.16 16.05
N ILE A 339 7.98 29.06 15.56
CA ILE A 339 9.37 28.68 15.81
C ILE A 339 10.15 28.93 14.51
N PRO A 340 10.93 30.01 14.42
CA PRO A 340 11.61 30.39 13.18
C PRO A 340 12.81 29.47 12.90
N GLN A 341 13.28 29.49 11.65
CA GLN A 341 14.50 28.78 11.25
C GLN A 341 15.68 29.18 12.14
N GLY A 342 16.49 28.18 12.54
CA GLY A 342 17.64 28.37 13.42
C GLY A 342 17.32 28.33 14.92
N VAL A 343 16.04 28.32 15.30
CA VAL A 343 15.62 28.10 16.69
C VAL A 343 15.37 26.61 16.93
N TRP A 344 15.94 26.10 18.01
CA TRP A 344 15.65 24.78 18.56
C TRP A 344 14.98 24.94 19.91
N LEU A 345 13.69 24.65 20.01
CA LEU A 345 12.90 24.81 21.24
C LEU A 345 12.58 23.45 21.84
N VAL A 346 12.96 23.25 23.10
CA VAL A 346 12.69 22.04 23.87
C VAL A 346 11.45 22.27 24.75
N VAL A 347 10.48 21.37 24.67
CA VAL A 347 9.32 21.28 25.55
C VAL A 347 9.73 20.56 26.83
N ASP A 348 10.21 21.33 27.79
CA ASP A 348 10.58 20.93 29.16
C ASP A 348 9.59 21.46 30.20
N TYR A 349 8.37 21.77 29.76
CA TYR A 349 7.34 22.43 30.56
C TYR A 349 5.95 21.97 30.12
N SER A 350 4.99 21.97 31.06
CA SER A 350 3.59 21.67 30.75
C SER A 350 2.99 22.72 29.81
N LEU A 351 2.67 22.30 28.59
CA LEU A 351 2.21 23.21 27.54
C LEU A 351 0.85 23.84 27.84
N PRO A 352 0.65 25.14 27.54
CA PRO A 352 -0.67 25.76 27.51
C PRO A 352 -1.47 25.26 26.29
N ARG A 353 -2.73 25.64 26.21
CA ARG A 353 -3.54 25.41 25.00
C ARG A 353 -3.03 26.30 23.87
N ILE A 354 -2.65 25.74 22.72
CA ILE A 354 -2.11 26.49 21.58
C ILE A 354 -3.20 26.62 20.51
N LEU A 355 -3.28 27.76 19.82
CA LEU A 355 -4.18 27.91 18.66
C LEU A 355 -3.57 27.25 17.44
N SER A 356 -2.53 27.85 16.86
CA SER A 356 -1.78 27.28 15.75
C SER A 356 -0.30 27.14 16.10
N LEU A 357 0.34 26.10 15.56
CA LEU A 357 1.76 25.85 15.75
C LEU A 357 2.46 25.81 14.39
N ARG A 358 3.30 26.81 14.12
CA ARG A 358 4.14 26.88 12.91
C ARG A 358 5.61 26.63 13.26
N ILE A 359 6.23 25.67 12.57
CA ILE A 359 7.59 25.19 12.86
C ILE A 359 8.45 25.31 11.60
N ASP A 360 9.26 26.37 11.53
CA ASP A 360 10.30 26.56 10.51
C ASP A 360 11.71 26.21 11.08
N GLY A 361 11.83 26.12 12.41
CA GLY A 361 13.00 25.61 13.16
C GLY A 361 12.79 24.18 13.67
N VAL A 362 13.08 23.91 14.96
CA VAL A 362 12.87 22.60 15.59
C VAL A 362 12.08 22.73 16.89
N LEU A 363 11.07 21.88 17.07
CA LEU A 363 10.38 21.65 18.34
C LEU A 363 10.68 20.22 18.82
N GLU A 364 11.28 20.08 20.00
CA GLU A 364 11.64 18.76 20.57
C GLU A 364 10.96 18.56 21.93
N PHE A 365 10.40 17.38 22.19
CA PHE A 365 9.87 17.03 23.52
C PHE A 365 10.95 16.43 24.42
N GLU A 366 11.04 16.94 25.65
CA GLU A 366 12.04 16.50 26.62
C GLU A 366 11.78 15.07 27.14
N GLN A 367 12.85 14.32 27.38
CA GLN A 367 12.75 12.98 27.95
C GLN A 367 12.21 13.01 29.38
N GLY A 368 11.48 11.97 29.77
CA GLY A 368 10.99 11.75 31.14
C GLY A 368 9.83 12.65 31.55
N MET A 369 9.29 13.48 30.64
CA MET A 369 8.20 14.40 30.92
C MET A 369 6.95 14.07 30.11
N ASN A 370 5.86 13.76 30.81
CA ASN A 370 4.56 13.62 30.18
C ASN A 370 4.04 14.99 29.75
N ASN A 371 3.46 15.08 28.54
CA ASN A 371 2.90 16.33 28.03
C ASN A 371 1.58 16.12 27.30
N VAL A 372 0.78 17.18 27.25
CA VAL A 372 -0.43 17.25 26.44
C VAL A 372 -0.37 18.52 25.60
N LEU A 373 -0.32 18.37 24.28
CA LEU A 373 -0.36 19.45 23.31
C LEU A 373 -1.78 19.59 22.78
N TYR A 374 -2.52 20.59 23.24
CA TYR A 374 -3.78 20.99 22.61
C TYR A 374 -3.49 22.00 21.50
N VAL A 375 -3.92 21.70 20.27
CA VAL A 375 -3.63 22.56 19.11
C VAL A 375 -4.71 22.45 18.03
N ASN A 376 -5.03 23.53 17.32
CA ASN A 376 -6.00 23.45 16.22
C ASN A 376 -5.39 22.85 14.95
N SER A 377 -4.14 23.23 14.63
CA SER A 377 -3.38 22.74 13.49
C SER A 377 -1.87 22.90 13.73
N ILE A 378 -1.09 22.02 13.10
CA ILE A 378 0.37 22.06 13.11
C ILE A 378 0.85 22.23 11.68
N PHE A 379 1.70 23.20 11.42
CA PHE A 379 2.35 23.42 10.13
C PHE A 379 3.87 23.37 10.29
N ILE A 380 4.48 22.28 9.85
CA ILE A 380 5.93 22.07 9.84
C ILE A 380 6.45 22.52 8.47
N ASN A 381 7.01 23.72 8.42
CA ASN A 381 7.46 24.36 7.20
C ASN A 381 8.98 24.30 7.05
N GLY A 382 9.49 23.18 6.53
CA GLY A 382 10.94 22.94 6.39
C GLY A 382 11.69 22.68 7.69
N GLY A 383 11.09 22.97 8.84
CA GLY A 383 11.57 22.63 10.17
C GLY A 383 11.31 21.17 10.56
N GLN A 384 11.39 20.87 11.85
CA GLN A 384 11.21 19.51 12.38
C GLN A 384 10.45 19.51 13.72
N MET A 385 9.48 18.61 13.88
CA MET A 385 8.86 18.31 15.17
C MET A 385 9.32 16.94 15.64
N ILE A 386 9.87 16.85 16.86
CA ILE A 386 10.51 15.66 17.43
C ILE A 386 9.81 15.29 18.73
N VAL A 387 9.01 14.23 18.70
CA VAL A 387 8.42 13.59 19.88
C VAL A 387 9.07 12.23 20.03
N GLY A 388 10.25 12.22 20.63
CA GLY A 388 11.15 11.06 20.65
C GLY A 388 12.01 10.94 19.39
N TRP A 389 13.11 10.21 19.49
CA TRP A 389 14.08 10.02 18.41
C TRP A 389 14.07 8.57 17.90
N PRO A 390 14.44 8.32 16.63
CA PRO A 390 14.50 6.95 16.09
C PRO A 390 15.38 5.99 16.92
N ASN A 391 16.52 6.51 17.41
CA ASN A 391 17.48 5.73 18.20
C ASN A 391 17.37 5.98 19.72
N ASN A 392 16.45 6.85 20.14
CA ASN A 392 16.17 7.15 21.53
C ASN A 392 14.69 7.55 21.67
N PRO A 393 13.77 6.58 21.61
CA PRO A 393 12.34 6.85 21.71
C PRO A 393 11.99 7.59 23.00
N LEU A 394 10.89 8.32 22.99
CA LEU A 394 10.46 9.10 24.15
C LEU A 394 10.06 8.16 25.29
N ASN A 395 10.77 8.23 26.42
CA ASN A 395 10.47 7.44 27.62
C ASN A 395 9.37 8.07 28.51
N ALA A 396 8.43 8.78 27.89
CA ALA A 396 7.31 9.48 28.52
C ALA A 396 6.08 9.42 27.60
N SER A 397 4.93 9.88 28.11
CA SER A 397 3.68 9.91 27.36
C SER A 397 3.36 11.29 26.82
N VAL A 398 2.97 11.38 25.55
CA VAL A 398 2.57 12.64 24.90
C VAL A 398 1.25 12.47 24.18
N ASP A 399 0.27 13.30 24.52
CA ASP A 399 -0.99 13.41 23.80
C ASP A 399 -1.00 14.69 22.95
N ILE A 400 -1.05 14.54 21.63
CA ILE A 400 -1.28 15.63 20.69
C ILE A 400 -2.78 15.63 20.38
N ILE A 401 -3.51 16.56 21.00
CA ILE A 401 -4.96 16.67 20.89
C ILE A 401 -5.27 17.76 19.86
N ILE A 402 -5.80 17.34 18.71
CA ILE A 402 -6.25 18.24 17.65
C ILE A 402 -7.64 18.78 18.01
N THR A 403 -7.74 20.10 18.11
CA THR A 403 -8.94 20.81 18.59
C THR A 403 -9.56 21.74 17.56
N GLY A 404 -9.05 21.75 16.33
CA GLY A 404 -9.54 22.62 15.26
C GLY A 404 -10.96 22.27 14.86
N ASN A 405 -11.67 23.20 14.22
CA ASN A 405 -12.98 22.91 13.62
C ASN A 405 -12.85 22.63 12.11
N ALA A 406 -13.85 22.01 11.50
CA ALA A 406 -13.85 21.66 10.08
C ALA A 406 -13.82 22.87 9.11
N SER A 407 -14.05 24.09 9.62
CA SER A 407 -14.09 25.33 8.84
C SER A 407 -12.78 26.12 8.86
N THR A 408 -11.81 25.74 9.70
CA THR A 408 -10.54 26.47 9.85
C THR A 408 -9.51 25.93 8.87
N ILE A 409 -9.48 26.55 7.69
CA ILE A 409 -8.64 26.17 6.56
C ILE A 409 -7.23 26.75 6.73
N ILE A 410 -6.18 25.93 6.54
CA ILE A 410 -4.79 26.39 6.60
C ILE A 410 -4.19 26.43 5.19
N ASP A 411 -3.94 27.64 4.69
CA ASP A 411 -3.43 27.85 3.33
C ASP A 411 -1.92 27.67 3.23
N LEU A 412 -1.46 27.22 2.06
CA LEU A 412 -0.05 27.19 1.74
C LEU A 412 0.49 28.61 1.54
N PRO A 413 1.71 28.93 2.02
CA PRO A 413 2.28 30.27 1.89
C PRO A 413 2.43 30.78 0.45
N ASN A 414 2.48 29.90 -0.54
CA ASN A 414 2.60 30.23 -1.96
C ASN A 414 1.25 30.47 -2.66
N GLY A 415 0.12 30.33 -1.95
CA GLY A 415 -1.22 30.45 -2.52
C GLY A 415 -1.61 29.32 -3.48
N ALA A 416 -0.86 28.22 -3.54
CA ALA A 416 -1.14 27.08 -4.43
C ALA A 416 -2.33 26.22 -3.97
N GLY A 417 -2.94 26.55 -2.84
CA GLY A 417 -4.08 25.84 -2.28
C GLY A 417 -4.02 25.76 -0.77
N SER A 418 -4.79 24.83 -0.22
CA SER A 418 -4.94 24.63 1.21
C SER A 418 -4.57 23.22 1.65
N MET A 419 -4.04 23.11 2.88
CA MET A 419 -3.85 21.86 3.59
C MET A 419 -5.14 21.34 4.24
N GLY A 420 -6.21 22.16 4.25
CA GLY A 420 -7.47 21.86 4.89
C GLY A 420 -7.49 22.16 6.40
N ALA A 421 -8.52 21.66 7.07
CA ALA A 421 -8.73 21.83 8.50
C ALA A 421 -8.18 20.66 9.32
N LYS A 422 -8.00 20.86 10.63
CA LYS A 422 -7.49 19.85 11.58
C LYS A 422 -6.25 19.12 11.07
N VAL A 423 -5.32 19.87 10.47
CA VAL A 423 -4.19 19.31 9.73
C VAL A 423 -2.90 19.36 10.54
N ILE A 424 -2.12 18.28 10.45
CA ILE A 424 -0.68 18.26 10.69
C ILE A 424 -0.03 18.28 9.30
N GLY A 425 0.30 19.48 8.82
CA GLY A 425 0.93 19.71 7.53
C GLY A 425 2.44 19.61 7.64
N VAL A 426 3.04 18.62 6.98
CA VAL A 426 4.46 18.27 7.08
C VAL A 426 5.15 18.53 5.75
N PHE A 427 5.83 19.67 5.69
CA PHE A 427 6.70 20.09 4.58
C PHE A 427 8.17 20.20 5.03
N GLY A 428 8.47 19.62 6.19
CA GLY A 428 9.79 19.45 6.79
C GLY A 428 9.91 18.03 7.37
N GLY A 429 10.05 17.89 8.68
CA GLY A 429 10.15 16.58 9.36
C GLY A 429 9.16 16.39 10.50
N LEU A 430 8.49 15.24 10.54
CA LEU A 430 7.71 14.79 11.69
C LEU A 430 8.30 13.49 12.24
N ASP A 431 8.74 13.52 13.50
CA ASP A 431 9.28 12.38 14.23
C ASP A 431 8.38 12.08 15.43
N LEU A 432 7.73 10.91 15.41
CA LEU A 432 6.98 10.38 16.53
C LEU A 432 7.56 9.00 16.86
N HIS A 433 8.30 8.89 17.95
CA HIS A 433 8.95 7.64 18.39
C HIS A 433 8.57 7.35 19.85
N GLY A 434 7.49 6.59 20.02
CA GLY A 434 6.99 6.17 21.33
C GLY A 434 7.75 4.97 21.89
N ILE A 435 7.42 4.58 23.12
CA ILE A 435 8.02 3.43 23.78
C ILE A 435 7.79 2.17 22.91
N PRO A 436 8.86 1.48 22.47
CA PRO A 436 8.72 0.30 21.64
C PRO A 436 8.17 -0.88 22.44
N HIS A 437 7.37 -1.70 21.75
CA HIS A 437 6.88 -2.97 22.27
C HIS A 437 7.58 -4.13 21.54
N ASN A 438 7.93 -5.19 22.27
CA ASN A 438 8.52 -6.39 21.68
C ASN A 438 7.59 -7.04 20.65
N VAL A 439 6.28 -7.00 20.92
CA VAL A 439 5.23 -7.57 20.08
C VAL A 439 4.06 -6.59 20.06
N THR A 440 3.69 -6.08 18.89
CA THR A 440 2.56 -5.12 18.75
C THR A 440 1.24 -5.82 18.47
N TRP A 441 1.29 -7.05 17.99
CA TRP A 441 0.15 -7.94 17.84
C TRP A 441 0.64 -9.39 17.79
N THR A 442 -0.20 -10.30 18.23
CA THR A 442 0.04 -11.74 18.13
C THR A 442 -1.28 -12.44 17.85
N ARG A 443 -1.35 -13.75 18.05
CA ARG A 443 -2.53 -14.55 17.80
C ARG A 443 -3.03 -15.24 19.05
N VAL A 444 -4.32 -15.53 19.07
CA VAL A 444 -4.90 -16.44 20.05
C VAL A 444 -4.30 -17.85 19.83
N ALA A 445 -3.79 -18.46 20.91
CA ALA A 445 -3.23 -19.80 20.90
C ALA A 445 -4.31 -20.88 20.88
N TYR A 446 -5.38 -20.70 21.66
CA TYR A 446 -6.50 -21.66 21.80
C TYR A 446 -7.83 -20.95 21.67
N THR A 447 -8.81 -21.59 21.05
CA THR A 447 -10.18 -21.04 20.92
C THR A 447 -10.66 -20.52 22.27
N THR A 448 -10.99 -19.23 22.31
CA THR A 448 -11.50 -18.56 23.50
C THR A 448 -12.99 -18.34 23.30
N SER A 449 -13.81 -18.96 24.14
CA SER A 449 -15.26 -18.96 23.99
C SER A 449 -15.87 -17.67 24.52
N VAL A 450 -17.03 -17.30 23.96
CA VAL A 450 -17.90 -16.25 24.51
C VAL A 450 -18.10 -16.43 26.02
N GLY A 451 -18.11 -15.31 26.75
CA GLY A 451 -18.27 -15.27 28.21
C GLY A 451 -16.97 -15.49 29.01
N GLN A 452 -15.85 -15.84 28.37
CA GLN A 452 -14.55 -15.95 29.04
C GLN A 452 -13.86 -14.60 29.16
N ASN A 453 -12.95 -14.46 30.12
CA ASN A 453 -12.08 -13.28 30.27
C ASN A 453 -10.61 -13.57 29.96
N ALA A 454 -10.23 -14.84 29.88
CA ALA A 454 -8.84 -15.26 29.70
C ALA A 454 -8.55 -15.50 28.23
N ILE A 455 -7.54 -14.81 27.69
CA ILE A 455 -7.04 -14.99 26.33
C ILE A 455 -5.62 -15.55 26.42
N PHE A 456 -5.38 -16.66 25.73
CA PHE A 456 -4.07 -17.29 25.64
C PHE A 456 -3.42 -16.89 24.32
N LEU A 457 -2.18 -16.40 24.38
CA LEU A 457 -1.46 -15.87 23.21
C LEU A 457 -0.40 -16.86 22.72
N THR A 458 -0.11 -16.82 21.42
CA THR A 458 0.93 -17.65 20.79
C THR A 458 2.35 -17.23 21.17
N GLU A 459 2.55 -15.95 21.50
CA GLU A 459 3.84 -15.37 21.84
C GLU A 459 3.71 -14.50 23.09
N PRO A 460 4.77 -14.40 23.93
CA PRO A 460 4.76 -13.55 25.10
C PRO A 460 4.74 -12.07 24.70
N VAL A 461 3.96 -11.27 25.41
CA VAL A 461 3.86 -9.82 25.21
C VAL A 461 4.38 -9.04 26.42
N ASP A 462 4.78 -7.79 26.20
CA ASP A 462 5.18 -6.82 27.23
C ASP A 462 4.06 -5.83 27.60
N TRP A 463 2.82 -6.16 27.20
CA TRP A 463 1.63 -5.34 27.49
C TRP A 463 1.30 -5.34 28.97
N LYS A 464 0.53 -4.36 29.43
CA LYS A 464 0.23 -4.15 30.86
C LYS A 464 -1.26 -3.96 31.13
N ALA A 465 -1.63 -4.11 32.41
CA ALA A 465 -2.96 -3.74 32.87
C ALA A 465 -3.28 -2.28 32.53
N GLY A 466 -4.49 -2.04 32.04
CA GLY A 466 -4.96 -0.74 31.56
C GLY A 466 -4.77 -0.51 30.05
N ASP A 467 -3.90 -1.28 29.37
CA ASP A 467 -3.76 -1.19 27.92
C ASP A 467 -5.04 -1.67 27.21
N GLU A 468 -5.33 -1.09 26.05
CA GLU A 468 -6.42 -1.48 25.17
C GLU A 468 -5.92 -2.41 24.07
N ILE A 469 -6.67 -3.49 23.84
CA ILE A 469 -6.44 -4.46 22.78
C ILE A 469 -7.66 -4.56 21.87
N ILE A 470 -7.41 -5.00 20.64
CA ILE A 470 -8.44 -5.41 19.69
C ILE A 470 -8.26 -6.89 19.37
N ILE A 471 -9.37 -7.60 19.24
CA ILE A 471 -9.42 -9.02 18.87
C ILE A 471 -10.22 -9.11 17.58
N THR A 472 -9.58 -9.55 16.51
CA THR A 472 -10.23 -9.66 15.19
C THR A 472 -11.24 -10.80 15.18
N THR A 473 -12.38 -10.58 14.52
CA THR A 473 -13.35 -11.65 14.28
C THR A 473 -12.73 -12.88 13.61
N THR A 474 -13.25 -14.07 13.96
CA THR A 474 -13.05 -15.33 13.22
C THR A 474 -14.34 -15.82 12.55
N ASP A 475 -15.32 -14.93 12.47
CA ASP A 475 -16.62 -15.12 11.82
C ASP A 475 -16.69 -14.27 10.55
N SER A 476 -17.70 -14.54 9.71
CA SER A 476 -18.10 -13.76 8.55
C SER A 476 -18.61 -12.35 8.87
N ASN A 477 -18.98 -12.08 10.13
CA ASN A 477 -19.41 -10.76 10.59
C ASN A 477 -18.24 -9.96 11.17
N ILE A 478 -17.88 -8.87 10.50
CA ILE A 478 -16.80 -7.95 10.93
C ILE A 478 -17.09 -7.28 12.28
N GLU A 479 -18.38 -7.10 12.62
CA GLU A 479 -18.85 -6.49 13.87
C GLU A 479 -18.59 -7.37 15.10
N HIS A 480 -18.18 -8.62 14.91
CA HIS A 480 -17.73 -9.48 16.03
C HIS A 480 -16.27 -9.23 16.42
N THR A 481 -15.60 -8.26 15.78
CA THR A 481 -14.33 -7.71 16.26
C THR A 481 -14.58 -6.93 17.54
N GLU A 482 -13.89 -7.27 18.61
CA GLU A 482 -14.14 -6.65 19.92
C GLU A 482 -12.91 -6.00 20.52
N ARG A 483 -13.16 -5.02 21.40
CA ARG A 483 -12.14 -4.24 22.09
C ARG A 483 -12.21 -4.50 23.58
N HIS A 484 -11.06 -4.65 24.20
CA HIS A 484 -10.97 -4.93 25.61
C HIS A 484 -9.86 -4.13 26.26
N GLN A 485 -10.07 -3.77 27.52
CA GLN A 485 -8.99 -3.31 28.37
C GLN A 485 -8.41 -4.52 29.13
N ILE A 486 -7.09 -4.59 29.20
CA ILE A 486 -6.37 -5.62 29.95
C ILE A 486 -6.53 -5.37 31.45
N ALA A 487 -7.06 -6.36 32.17
CA ALA A 487 -7.08 -6.39 33.64
C ALA A 487 -5.73 -6.83 34.21
N SER A 488 -5.11 -7.85 33.62
CA SER A 488 -3.77 -8.32 34.01
C SER A 488 -3.11 -9.16 32.92
N VAL A 489 -1.78 -9.26 32.99
CA VAL A 489 -0.96 -10.15 32.15
C VAL A 489 -0.19 -11.11 33.06
N SER A 490 -0.17 -12.38 32.71
CA SER A 490 0.46 -13.45 33.50
C SER A 490 1.18 -14.46 32.60
N SER A 491 1.71 -15.54 33.20
CA SER A 491 2.39 -16.61 32.48
C SER A 491 3.56 -16.14 31.61
N GLY A 492 4.31 -15.13 32.08
CA GLY A 492 5.44 -14.57 31.32
C GLY A 492 5.02 -13.82 30.05
N GLY A 493 3.77 -13.34 29.97
CA GLY A 493 3.27 -12.56 28.83
C GLY A 493 2.35 -13.33 27.88
N THR A 494 2.05 -14.60 28.12
CA THR A 494 1.23 -15.42 27.19
C THR A 494 -0.24 -15.53 27.62
N THR A 495 -0.64 -14.88 28.70
CA THR A 495 -2.03 -14.93 29.18
C THR A 495 -2.50 -13.54 29.57
N ILE A 496 -3.55 -13.07 28.91
CA ILE A 496 -4.24 -11.80 29.18
C ILE A 496 -5.56 -12.11 29.87
N MET A 497 -5.87 -11.35 30.93
CA MET A 497 -7.22 -11.26 31.48
C MET A 497 -7.85 -9.95 31.01
N THR A 498 -9.02 -9.99 30.40
CA THR A 498 -9.82 -8.81 30.05
C THR A 498 -10.69 -8.37 31.22
N ILE A 499 -10.97 -7.07 31.34
CA ILE A 499 -11.87 -6.54 32.39
C ILE A 499 -13.29 -7.09 32.23
N ASN A 500 -13.80 -7.07 31.00
CA ASN A 500 -15.13 -7.58 30.66
C ASN A 500 -15.02 -8.91 29.91
N PRO A 501 -15.98 -9.84 30.08
CA PRO A 501 -15.97 -11.09 29.33
C PRO A 501 -16.14 -10.83 27.82
N LEU A 502 -15.56 -11.71 27.01
CA LEU A 502 -15.67 -11.69 25.55
C LEU A 502 -17.13 -11.85 25.12
N ALA A 503 -17.57 -11.01 24.20
CA ALA A 503 -18.92 -11.09 23.63
C ALA A 503 -19.04 -12.18 22.56
N TYR A 504 -17.91 -12.60 21.97
CA TYR A 504 -17.87 -13.55 20.87
C TYR A 504 -16.82 -14.63 21.09
N THR A 505 -16.99 -15.76 20.39
CA THR A 505 -15.99 -16.83 20.36
C THR A 505 -14.94 -16.50 19.31
N HIS A 506 -13.66 -16.54 19.72
CA HIS A 506 -12.50 -16.34 18.85
C HIS A 506 -11.79 -17.66 18.63
N ILE A 507 -11.88 -18.17 17.41
CA ILE A 507 -11.42 -19.51 17.05
C ILE A 507 -9.90 -19.52 16.89
N SER A 508 -9.26 -20.61 17.33
CA SER A 508 -7.90 -20.97 16.93
C SER A 508 -7.89 -22.38 16.37
N MET A 509 -7.41 -22.53 15.14
CA MET A 509 -7.35 -23.80 14.44
C MET A 509 -5.95 -24.04 13.89
N ARG A 510 -5.53 -25.30 13.98
CA ARG A 510 -4.30 -25.83 13.39
C ARG A 510 -4.69 -26.95 12.44
N ASN A 511 -4.33 -26.81 11.17
CA ASN A 511 -4.72 -27.76 10.14
C ASN A 511 -3.54 -28.25 9.34
N LEU A 512 -3.59 -29.53 9.01
CA LEU A 512 -2.63 -30.20 8.14
C LEU A 512 -3.23 -30.28 6.74
N LEU A 513 -2.59 -29.61 5.79
CA LEU A 513 -2.93 -29.71 4.37
C LEU A 513 -2.50 -31.08 3.82
N PRO A 514 -3.13 -31.57 2.73
CA PRO A 514 -2.79 -32.87 2.16
C PRO A 514 -1.34 -32.96 1.63
N ASN A 515 -0.68 -31.83 1.35
CA ASN A 515 0.75 -31.77 0.99
C ASN A 515 1.70 -31.80 2.20
N GLY A 516 1.18 -31.98 3.43
CA GLY A 516 1.96 -32.01 4.67
C GLY A 516 2.25 -30.63 5.28
N GLN A 517 1.86 -29.54 4.63
CA GLN A 517 1.99 -28.19 5.23
C GLN A 517 1.01 -28.02 6.38
N VAL A 518 1.47 -27.44 7.48
CA VAL A 518 0.61 -27.06 8.60
C VAL A 518 0.36 -25.57 8.54
N PHE A 519 -0.90 -25.15 8.60
CA PHE A 519 -1.26 -23.75 8.76
C PHE A 519 -2.11 -23.56 10.01
N ASN A 520 -1.96 -22.38 10.63
CA ASN A 520 -2.72 -21.98 11.79
C ASN A 520 -3.52 -20.74 11.42
N VAL A 521 -4.82 -20.76 11.69
CA VAL A 521 -5.65 -19.56 11.63
C VAL A 521 -6.30 -19.35 12.98
N SER A 522 -6.11 -18.15 13.50
CA SER A 522 -6.73 -17.72 14.73
C SER A 522 -6.90 -16.22 14.74
N ALA A 523 -7.76 -15.72 15.64
CA ALA A 523 -7.94 -14.30 15.86
C ALA A 523 -6.59 -13.62 16.14
N ALA A 524 -6.33 -12.52 15.45
CA ALA A 524 -5.24 -11.62 15.79
C ALA A 524 -5.67 -10.80 17.02
N VAL A 525 -4.76 -10.66 17.97
CA VAL A 525 -4.87 -9.77 19.12
C VAL A 525 -3.84 -8.67 18.93
N GLY A 526 -4.30 -7.43 18.75
CA GLY A 526 -3.45 -6.26 18.54
C GLY A 526 -3.49 -5.31 19.72
N LEU A 527 -2.33 -4.77 20.12
CA LEU A 527 -2.23 -3.70 21.11
C LEU A 527 -2.55 -2.37 20.45
N LEU A 528 -3.58 -1.66 20.95
CA LEU A 528 -3.92 -0.32 20.49
C LEU A 528 -3.11 0.77 21.23
N SER A 529 -2.92 0.63 22.54
CA SER A 529 -2.28 1.66 23.37
C SER A 529 -0.83 1.95 22.96
N ARG A 530 -0.49 3.23 22.87
CA ARG A 530 0.89 3.72 22.68
C ARG A 530 1.16 4.91 23.60
N SER A 531 2.44 5.18 23.90
CA SER A 531 2.83 6.30 24.76
C SER A 531 2.65 7.67 24.07
N ILE A 532 2.75 7.72 22.74
CA ILE A 532 2.49 8.91 21.95
C ILE A 532 1.17 8.73 21.22
N ARG A 533 0.23 9.67 21.41
CA ARG A 533 -1.10 9.60 20.81
C ARG A 533 -1.42 10.90 20.06
N VAL A 534 -1.96 10.79 18.86
CA VAL A 534 -2.58 11.90 18.12
C VAL A 534 -4.08 11.66 18.14
N ILE A 535 -4.84 12.59 18.70
CA ILE A 535 -6.24 12.41 19.07
C ILE A 535 -7.06 13.56 18.48
N ASP A 536 -8.12 13.26 17.75
CA ASP A 536 -9.15 14.26 17.46
C ASP A 536 -10.08 14.43 18.67
N GLN A 537 -10.31 15.68 19.07
CA GLN A 537 -11.21 15.99 20.18
C GLN A 537 -12.69 15.93 19.80
N SER A 538 -13.03 16.05 18.50
CA SER A 538 -14.43 16.04 18.06
C SER A 538 -15.14 14.72 18.38
N PRO A 539 -16.48 14.75 18.54
CA PRO A 539 -17.26 13.53 18.61
C PRO A 539 -17.16 12.73 17.30
N VAL A 540 -17.13 11.40 17.43
CA VAL A 540 -17.03 10.46 16.29
C VAL A 540 -18.16 10.65 15.27
N THR A 541 -19.32 11.18 15.70
CA THR A 541 -20.46 11.49 14.84
C THR A 541 -20.18 12.56 13.79
N ASP A 542 -19.16 13.39 13.98
CA ASP A 542 -18.79 14.43 13.02
C ASP A 542 -18.23 13.82 11.72
N LEU A 543 -17.78 12.56 11.76
CA LEU A 543 -17.08 11.85 10.66
C LEU A 543 -15.90 12.67 10.08
N PHE A 544 -15.39 13.65 10.83
CA PHE A 544 -14.40 14.62 10.39
C PHE A 544 -13.25 14.70 11.40
N GLY A 545 -12.29 13.81 11.24
CA GLY A 545 -11.10 13.69 12.08
C GLY A 545 -9.96 14.63 11.70
N PHE A 546 -8.79 14.41 12.29
CA PHE A 546 -7.56 15.07 11.84
C PHE A 546 -6.96 14.38 10.61
N ARG A 547 -6.09 15.08 9.88
CA ARG A 547 -5.25 14.48 8.82
C ARG A 547 -3.78 14.85 9.01
N VAL A 548 -2.88 13.92 8.67
CA VAL A 548 -1.45 14.16 8.53
C VAL A 548 -1.15 14.24 7.04
N LEU A 549 -0.80 15.43 6.55
CA LEU A 549 -0.42 15.66 5.15
C LEU A 549 1.09 15.79 5.07
N VAL A 550 1.77 14.79 4.50
CA VAL A 550 3.22 14.84 4.25
C VAL A 550 3.41 15.07 2.77
N SER A 551 3.89 16.26 2.41
CA SER A 551 3.98 16.66 1.02
C SER A 551 5.09 17.66 0.77
N ASP A 552 5.17 18.16 -0.46
CA ASP A 552 6.12 19.15 -0.91
C ASP A 552 5.40 20.41 -1.41
N TYR A 553 6.11 21.52 -1.40
CA TYR A 553 5.69 22.72 -2.12
C TYR A 553 6.89 23.60 -2.46
N ALA A 554 6.75 24.41 -3.50
CA ALA A 554 7.73 25.42 -3.87
C ALA A 554 7.18 26.81 -3.57
N THR A 555 8.04 27.69 -3.05
CA THR A 555 7.75 29.12 -2.90
C THR A 555 9.01 29.92 -3.13
N ASP A 556 8.86 31.18 -3.52
CA ASP A 556 9.98 32.10 -3.64
C ASP A 556 10.19 32.83 -2.32
N ILE A 557 11.38 32.70 -1.73
CA ILE A 557 11.75 33.38 -0.48
C ILE A 557 12.66 34.54 -0.82
N TRP A 558 12.32 35.73 -0.33
CA TRP A 558 13.16 36.90 -0.47
C TRP A 558 14.45 36.75 0.35
N ASN A 559 15.60 36.82 -0.31
CA ASN A 559 16.90 36.87 0.36
C ASN A 559 17.36 38.33 0.51
N PRO A 560 17.37 38.91 1.74
CA PRO A 560 17.77 40.29 1.95
C PRO A 560 19.28 40.53 1.77
N VAL A 561 20.10 39.48 1.79
CA VAL A 561 21.57 39.57 1.60
C VAL A 561 21.91 39.68 0.11
N THR A 562 21.24 38.92 -0.74
CA THR A 562 21.47 38.94 -2.19
C THR A 562 20.50 39.83 -2.95
N ASN A 563 19.46 40.36 -2.28
CA ASN A 563 18.39 41.17 -2.89
C ASN A 563 17.70 40.47 -4.07
N GLU A 564 17.50 39.16 -3.94
CA GLU A 564 16.89 38.29 -4.94
C GLU A 564 15.90 37.32 -4.30
N SER A 565 14.84 36.97 -5.04
CA SER A 565 13.93 35.88 -4.66
C SER A 565 14.55 34.54 -5.02
N ILE A 566 14.72 33.67 -4.03
CA ILE A 566 15.26 32.33 -4.20
C ILE A 566 14.12 31.33 -4.17
N SER A 567 13.92 30.62 -5.28
CA SER A 567 12.99 29.49 -5.32
C SER A 567 13.45 28.44 -4.31
N THR A 568 12.62 28.28 -3.28
CA THR A 568 12.84 27.38 -2.17
C THR A 568 11.82 26.27 -2.26
N TYR A 569 12.32 25.05 -2.20
CA TYR A 569 11.51 23.85 -2.28
C TYR A 569 11.52 23.15 -0.94
N TYR A 570 10.34 23.02 -0.36
CA TYR A 570 10.07 22.32 0.88
C TYR A 570 9.57 20.92 0.57
N LYS A 571 10.09 19.94 1.30
CA LYS A 571 9.72 18.54 1.08
C LYS A 571 9.64 17.81 2.41
N GLY A 572 8.44 17.33 2.73
CA GLY A 572 8.11 16.60 3.94
C GLY A 572 8.75 15.21 4.03
N TYR A 573 8.94 14.74 5.25
CA TYR A 573 9.11 13.35 5.62
C TYR A 573 8.46 13.08 6.98
N ALA A 574 8.05 11.84 7.22
CA ALA A 574 7.50 11.43 8.51
C ALA A 574 8.07 10.08 8.95
N ARG A 575 8.65 10.03 10.15
CA ARG A 575 9.19 8.82 10.77
C ARG A 575 8.34 8.53 12.00
N LEU A 576 7.42 7.60 11.84
CA LEU A 576 6.39 7.31 12.82
C LEU A 576 6.63 5.89 13.33
N SER A 577 6.95 5.74 14.62
CA SER A 577 7.02 4.44 15.26
C SER A 577 6.38 4.42 16.63
N ASN A 578 5.60 3.38 16.92
CA ASN A 578 4.96 3.20 18.23
C ASN A 578 4.12 4.41 18.65
N ALA A 579 3.41 5.01 17.70
CA ALA A 579 2.45 6.08 17.94
C ALA A 579 1.02 5.59 17.65
N GLN A 580 0.05 6.14 18.35
CA GLN A 580 -1.37 5.82 18.20
C GLN A 580 -2.11 7.00 17.59
N PHE A 581 -2.97 6.74 16.61
CA PHE A 581 -3.76 7.75 15.90
C PHE A 581 -5.25 7.45 16.14
N ILE A 582 -5.99 8.38 16.76
CA ILE A 582 -7.38 8.17 17.20
C ILE A 582 -8.28 9.26 16.61
N GLY A 583 -9.26 8.89 15.78
CA GLY A 583 -10.16 9.87 15.15
C GLY A 583 -9.51 10.59 13.98
N PHE A 584 -8.94 9.83 13.04
CA PHE A 584 -8.26 10.36 11.85
C PHE A 584 -9.13 10.25 10.59
N GLY A 585 -8.74 10.96 9.53
CA GLY A 585 -9.43 10.96 8.24
C GLY A 585 -10.70 11.80 8.26
N GLN A 586 -11.08 12.35 7.10
CA GLN A 586 -12.18 13.31 7.00
C GLN A 586 -13.18 12.85 5.94
N PHE A 587 -14.41 12.55 6.37
CA PHE A 587 -15.53 12.31 5.48
C PHE A 587 -15.96 13.66 4.87
N PHE A 588 -15.75 13.81 3.56
CA PHE A 588 -16.17 14.99 2.81
C PHE A 588 -16.43 14.58 1.36
N ASP A 589 -17.47 15.14 0.74
CA ASP A 589 -17.66 15.06 -0.72
C ASP A 589 -16.61 15.94 -1.41
N ALA A 590 -15.39 15.42 -1.50
CA ALA A 590 -14.29 16.12 -2.16
C ALA A 590 -14.37 15.90 -3.68
N PRO A 591 -14.18 16.95 -4.51
CA PRO A 591 -13.89 16.75 -5.92
C PRO A 591 -12.64 15.88 -6.08
N ASP A 592 -12.53 15.15 -7.20
CA ASP A 592 -11.67 13.98 -7.49
C ASP A 592 -10.17 14.00 -7.07
N GLU A 593 -9.64 15.10 -6.50
CA GLU A 593 -8.22 15.32 -6.21
C GLU A 593 -7.87 15.65 -4.74
N ASP A 594 -8.81 16.13 -3.88
CA ASP A 594 -8.51 16.39 -2.44
C ASP A 594 -8.83 15.15 -1.59
N LYS A 595 -7.95 14.15 -1.67
CA LYS A 595 -8.09 12.96 -0.82
C LYS A 595 -7.72 13.31 0.63
N ARG A 596 -8.67 13.07 1.54
CA ARG A 596 -8.59 13.42 2.96
C ARG A 596 -8.42 12.21 3.88
N GLU A 597 -7.48 11.35 3.52
CA GLU A 597 -7.08 10.20 4.34
C GLU A 597 -6.45 10.64 5.68
N GLY A 598 -6.42 9.73 6.64
CA GLY A 598 -5.78 9.99 7.95
C GLY A 598 -4.31 10.34 7.85
N ILE A 599 -3.56 9.64 7.00
CA ILE A 599 -2.18 9.96 6.64
C ILE A 599 -2.09 9.96 5.11
N HIS A 600 -1.79 11.12 4.54
CA HIS A 600 -1.64 11.31 3.11
C HIS A 600 -0.16 11.64 2.81
N LEU A 601 0.55 10.67 2.23
CA LEU A 601 1.92 10.82 1.73
C LEU A 601 1.85 11.17 0.24
N TYR A 602 2.14 12.42 -0.13
CA TYR A 602 1.91 12.92 -1.48
C TYR A 602 3.17 13.56 -2.09
N ASN A 603 3.49 13.18 -3.33
CA ASN A 603 4.57 13.74 -4.15
C ASN A 603 5.96 13.75 -3.46
N LEU A 604 6.23 12.70 -2.66
CA LEU A 604 7.50 12.52 -1.95
C LEU A 604 8.63 11.94 -2.83
N GLY A 605 8.34 11.52 -4.07
CA GLY A 605 9.31 10.89 -4.97
C GLY A 605 9.84 9.55 -4.44
N ASP A 606 10.96 9.09 -5.01
CA ASP A 606 11.60 7.83 -4.61
C ASP A 606 12.10 7.86 -3.16
N CYS A 607 12.16 6.67 -2.55
CA CYS A 607 12.70 6.48 -1.20
C CYS A 607 14.12 7.04 -1.11
N ASN A 608 14.31 8.03 -0.23
CA ASN A 608 15.62 8.61 0.07
C ASN A 608 16.12 8.07 1.40
N ALA A 609 17.17 7.24 1.38
CA ALA A 609 17.76 6.67 2.60
C ALA A 609 18.26 7.73 3.60
N SER A 610 18.57 8.94 3.15
CA SER A 610 18.99 10.06 4.01
C SER A 610 17.80 10.83 4.63
N ARG A 611 16.58 10.65 4.10
CA ARG A 611 15.34 11.29 4.57
C ARG A 611 14.18 10.29 4.49
N PRO A 612 14.23 9.18 5.26
CA PRO A 612 13.25 8.12 5.12
C PRO A 612 11.89 8.58 5.65
N THR A 613 10.83 8.14 4.98
CA THR A 613 9.45 8.20 5.48
C THR A 613 9.01 6.78 5.77
N TYR A 614 8.53 6.52 6.99
CA TYR A 614 8.03 5.19 7.38
C TYR A 614 6.98 5.28 8.49
N ILE A 615 6.14 4.26 8.53
CA ILE A 615 5.18 4.00 9.61
C ILE A 615 5.48 2.58 10.09
N ASP A 616 5.85 2.44 11.36
CA ASP A 616 6.25 1.16 11.95
C ASP A 616 5.58 0.96 13.31
N SER A 617 4.90 -0.17 13.51
CA SER A 617 4.35 -0.53 14.83
C SER A 617 3.37 0.49 15.44
N CYS A 618 2.86 1.41 14.63
CA CYS A 618 1.81 2.36 14.99
C CYS A 618 0.43 1.68 15.05
N SER A 619 -0.49 2.25 15.81
CA SER A 619 -1.89 1.83 15.86
C SER A 619 -2.80 2.91 15.30
N PHE A 620 -3.83 2.48 14.57
CA PHE A 620 -4.81 3.35 13.93
C PHE A 620 -6.18 2.97 14.44
N ASP A 621 -6.84 3.93 15.06
CA ASP A 621 -8.12 3.75 15.68
C ASP A 621 -9.18 4.81 15.29
N ARG A 622 -10.44 4.36 15.18
CA ARG A 622 -11.63 5.20 14.96
C ARG A 622 -11.50 6.16 13.77
N GLY A 623 -10.93 5.69 12.67
CA GLY A 623 -10.80 6.48 11.44
C GLY A 623 -12.15 6.69 10.74
N SER A 624 -12.32 7.84 10.10
CA SER A 624 -13.40 8.13 9.15
C SER A 624 -12.83 8.15 7.72
N PHE A 625 -13.59 7.66 6.74
CA PHE A 625 -13.16 7.67 5.33
C PHE A 625 -14.34 8.01 4.42
N SER A 626 -14.10 8.76 3.34
CA SER A 626 -15.11 9.00 2.30
C SER A 626 -15.36 7.72 1.49
N GLU A 627 -16.62 7.30 1.35
CA GLU A 627 -16.99 6.36 0.28
C GLU A 627 -17.18 7.15 -1.02
N GLN A 628 -16.50 6.75 -2.09
CA GLN A 628 -16.93 7.16 -3.43
C GLN A 628 -18.24 6.44 -3.74
N VAL A 629 -19.36 7.16 -3.70
CA VAL A 629 -20.68 6.65 -4.13
C VAL A 629 -20.70 6.45 -5.64
#